data_AF-A0A1E3QLW3-F1
#
_entry.id   AF-A0A1E3QLW3-F1
#
_cell.length_a   1.000
_cell.length_b   1.000
_cell.length_c   1.000
_cell.angle_alpha   90.00
_cell.angle_beta   90.00
_cell.angle_gamma   90.00
#
_symmetry.space_group_name_H-M   'P 1'
#
loop_
_entity.id
_entity.type
_entity.pdbx_description
1 polymer ?
#
loop_
_entity_poly.entity_id
_entity_poly.type
_entity_poly.pdbx_seq_one_letter_code
_entity_poly.pdbx_strand_id
1 'polypeptide(L)'
;MNLMVKVYLVSGAGLLLFWLLFMLFFGNSRYRHIRTFYKYSLKLSLLIPFFYLAILTTSLTIFFRDTYPFLPADQWGIRWFLVWTIIVVNYAVTFAAVFVRPVRVTQGNVAAMHVKFPPNQLIFFPDAVCSTCMLAKPARSKHCSLCGGCFAFYDHHCIWLNNCVGLGNYKWFAGFLVSNILIMCYGMALTGKVILQQFPGLDFPELSRNAVFRFVQKSWLVMKSTPQNKNNGTLLLLCVLFAMVLFAFTGEHLRMVYVGATTNEQDKWGYIQYLIQLECLYRLETGTYLGERYFERIGPHDLGLLSLRSNEQVPGLHVSRLVKIDNITEVNNIYDDGFCRNFMKRME
;
A
#
# COMPACT_ATOMS: atom_id res chain seq x y z
N MET A 1 1.49 9.03 -33.86
CA MET A 1 2.04 7.82 -33.22
C MET A 1 2.57 8.24 -31.85
N ASN A 2 1.76 8.00 -30.81
CA ASN A 2 1.73 8.80 -29.58
C ASN A 2 2.80 8.43 -28.54
N LEU A 3 3.19 9.47 -27.81
CA LEU A 3 4.17 9.59 -26.72
C LEU A 3 3.98 8.60 -25.54
N MET A 4 2.91 7.79 -25.52
CA MET A 4 2.61 6.82 -24.46
C MET A 4 3.49 5.56 -24.47
N VAL A 5 4.16 5.22 -25.59
CA VAL A 5 5.02 4.03 -25.65
C VAL A 5 6.41 4.26 -25.03
N LYS A 6 6.82 5.52 -24.80
CA LYS A 6 8.13 5.85 -24.20
C LYS A 6 8.14 5.85 -22.66
N VAL A 7 6.99 5.71 -21.99
CA VAL A 7 6.93 5.61 -20.51
C VAL A 7 7.11 4.17 -20.02
N TYR A 8 7.02 3.16 -20.89
CA TYR A 8 7.18 1.75 -20.53
C TYR A 8 8.61 1.18 -20.70
N LEU A 9 9.58 1.95 -21.18
CA LEU A 9 10.89 1.42 -21.62
C LEU A 9 12.12 2.02 -20.92
N VAL A 10 12.01 2.47 -19.67
CA VAL A 10 13.19 2.81 -18.85
C VAL A 10 13.19 2.02 -17.54
N SER A 11 14.30 1.32 -17.31
CA SER A 11 14.71 0.51 -16.13
C SER A 11 14.36 -0.98 -16.10
N GLY A 12 14.76 -1.70 -17.16
CA GLY A 12 14.90 -3.15 -17.16
C GLY A 12 16.06 -3.63 -16.28
N ALA A 13 15.71 -4.27 -15.16
CA ALA A 13 16.37 -5.40 -14.46
C ALA A 13 15.91 -5.42 -12.98
N GLY A 14 15.89 -4.25 -12.32
CA GLY A 14 15.42 -4.10 -10.93
C GLY A 14 13.90 -4.12 -10.79
N LEU A 15 13.18 -3.50 -11.74
CA LEU A 15 11.71 -3.53 -11.77
C LEU A 15 11.15 -4.90 -12.12
N LEU A 16 11.90 -5.76 -12.81
CA LEU A 16 11.43 -7.10 -13.16
C LEU A 16 11.46 -8.03 -11.95
N LEU A 17 12.46 -7.94 -11.08
CA LEU A 17 12.47 -8.66 -9.80
C LEU A 17 11.42 -8.11 -8.84
N PHE A 18 11.23 -6.78 -8.81
CA PHE A 18 10.16 -6.12 -8.06
C PHE A 18 8.77 -6.50 -8.58
N TRP A 19 8.56 -6.55 -9.89
CA TRP A 19 7.31 -6.94 -10.53
C TRP A 19 7.06 -8.45 -10.41
N LEU A 20 8.11 -9.28 -10.44
CA LEU A 20 8.01 -10.73 -10.18
C LEU A 20 7.70 -11.02 -8.71
N LEU A 21 8.33 -10.32 -7.76
CA LEU A 21 7.99 -10.43 -6.33
C LEU A 21 6.59 -9.87 -6.06
N PHE A 22 6.24 -8.72 -6.65
CA PHE A 22 4.90 -8.16 -6.58
C PHE A 22 3.85 -9.10 -7.18
N MET A 23 4.13 -9.77 -8.31
CA MET A 23 3.24 -10.78 -8.90
C MET A 23 3.17 -12.06 -8.06
N LEU A 24 4.27 -12.50 -7.46
CA LEU A 24 4.30 -13.65 -6.54
C LEU A 24 3.51 -13.39 -5.24
N PHE A 25 3.41 -12.13 -4.79
CA PHE A 25 2.71 -11.74 -3.57
C PHE A 25 1.29 -11.17 -3.80
N PHE A 26 1.01 -10.57 -4.96
CA PHE A 26 -0.21 -9.80 -5.23
C PHE A 26 -0.85 -10.06 -6.61
N GLY A 27 -0.22 -10.84 -7.50
CA GLY A 27 -0.64 -11.03 -8.88
C GLY A 27 -1.57 -12.23 -9.13
N ASN A 28 -2.87 -11.95 -9.26
CA ASN A 28 -3.87 -12.64 -10.07
C ASN A 28 -4.08 -14.19 -9.95
N SER A 29 -5.26 -14.55 -9.42
CA SER A 29 -6.17 -15.70 -9.68
C SER A 29 -5.72 -17.11 -10.15
N ARG A 30 -4.61 -17.32 -10.86
CA ARG A 30 -4.36 -18.57 -11.62
C ARG A 30 -3.61 -19.69 -10.90
N TYR A 31 -3.09 -19.50 -9.69
CA TYR A 31 -2.35 -20.57 -8.97
C TYR A 31 -3.09 -21.05 -7.72
N ARG A 32 -3.99 -22.03 -7.91
CA ARG A 32 -4.80 -22.63 -6.84
C ARG A 32 -3.94 -23.32 -5.76
N HIS A 33 -2.79 -23.90 -6.13
CA HIS A 33 -1.86 -24.56 -5.21
C HIS A 33 -1.04 -23.59 -4.34
N ILE A 34 -0.62 -22.46 -4.90
CA ILE A 34 0.01 -21.36 -4.14
C ILE A 34 -1.00 -20.82 -3.11
N ARG A 35 -2.26 -20.61 -3.51
CA ARG A 35 -3.32 -20.17 -2.61
C ARG A 35 -3.50 -21.09 -1.39
N THR A 36 -3.37 -22.41 -1.57
CA THR A 36 -3.46 -23.38 -0.49
C THR A 36 -2.24 -23.34 0.43
N PHE A 37 -1.02 -23.29 -0.11
CA PHE A 37 0.21 -23.10 0.68
C PHE A 37 0.17 -21.80 1.50
N TYR A 38 -0.24 -20.69 0.89
CA TYR A 38 -0.43 -19.41 1.59
C TYR A 38 -1.54 -19.50 2.67
N LYS A 39 -2.64 -20.19 2.40
CA LYS A 39 -3.74 -20.39 3.38
C LYS A 39 -3.31 -21.22 4.60
N TYR A 40 -2.32 -22.11 4.45
CA TYR A 40 -1.73 -22.89 5.55
C TYR A 40 -0.51 -22.21 6.19
N SER A 41 0.34 -21.49 5.43
CA SER A 41 1.50 -20.77 5.97
C SER A 41 1.08 -19.49 6.72
N LEU A 42 -0.02 -18.83 6.33
CA LEU A 42 -0.61 -17.70 7.05
C LEU A 42 -1.40 -18.12 8.31
N LYS A 43 -1.68 -19.42 8.51
CA LYS A 43 -2.14 -19.93 9.80
C LYS A 43 -1.00 -19.98 10.85
N LEU A 44 0.27 -19.86 10.44
CA LEU A 44 1.39 -19.66 11.36
C LEU A 44 1.45 -18.20 11.85
N SER A 45 0.59 -17.93 12.83
CA SER A 45 0.89 -17.23 14.08
C SER A 45 2.17 -16.40 14.12
N LEU A 46 2.09 -15.08 13.97
CA LEU A 46 3.10 -14.09 14.40
C LEU A 46 4.55 -14.27 13.90
N LEU A 47 4.89 -15.30 13.12
CA LEU A 47 6.25 -15.58 12.69
C LEU A 47 6.82 -14.47 11.82
N ILE A 48 6.00 -13.89 10.94
CA ILE A 48 6.43 -12.80 10.06
C ILE A 48 6.73 -11.53 10.88
N PRO A 49 5.83 -11.07 11.79
CA PRO A 49 6.17 -10.01 12.74
C PRO A 49 7.45 -10.30 13.57
N PHE A 50 7.61 -11.52 14.10
CA PHE A 50 8.81 -11.89 14.85
C PHE A 50 10.07 -11.88 13.99
N PHE A 51 9.97 -12.36 12.75
CA PHE A 51 11.06 -12.32 11.77
C PHE A 51 11.48 -10.88 11.46
N TYR A 52 10.51 -9.99 11.24
CA TYR A 52 10.76 -8.56 11.10
C TYR A 52 11.49 -7.99 12.33
N LEU A 53 10.99 -8.26 13.54
CA LEU A 53 11.62 -7.78 14.79
C LEU A 53 13.02 -8.35 14.97
N ALA A 54 13.27 -9.60 14.59
CA ALA A 54 14.59 -10.22 14.64
C ALA A 54 15.57 -9.54 13.68
N ILE A 55 15.16 -9.24 12.44
CA ILE A 55 15.98 -8.48 11.49
C ILE A 55 16.28 -7.09 12.04
N LEU A 56 15.25 -6.34 12.48
CA LEU A 56 15.42 -4.99 13.01
C LEU A 56 16.39 -4.97 14.19
N THR A 57 16.19 -5.86 15.17
CA THR A 57 17.03 -5.96 16.37
C THR A 57 18.47 -6.36 16.01
N THR A 58 18.64 -7.28 15.06
CA THR A 58 19.98 -7.68 14.59
C THR A 58 20.67 -6.54 13.87
N SER A 59 19.98 -5.82 13.00
CA SER A 59 20.52 -4.65 12.30
C SER A 59 20.93 -3.54 13.27
N LEU A 60 20.11 -3.26 14.28
CA LEU A 60 20.45 -2.30 15.34
C LEU A 60 21.67 -2.77 16.15
N THR A 61 21.74 -4.05 16.49
CA THR A 61 22.90 -4.63 17.20
C THR A 61 24.19 -4.48 16.39
N ILE A 62 24.14 -4.81 15.09
CA ILE A 62 25.28 -4.63 14.18
C ILE A 62 25.64 -3.15 14.07
N PHE A 63 24.66 -2.26 13.97
CA PHE A 63 24.89 -0.82 13.90
C PHE A 63 25.63 -0.30 15.14
N PHE A 64 25.17 -0.65 16.35
CA PHE A 64 25.83 -0.21 17.58
C PHE A 64 27.20 -0.85 17.81
N ARG A 65 27.44 -2.05 17.27
CA ARG A 65 28.74 -2.72 17.36
C ARG A 65 29.75 -2.21 16.34
N ASP A 66 29.35 -2.06 15.09
CA ASP A 66 30.28 -1.91 13.96
C ASP A 66 30.21 -0.54 13.26
N THR A 67 29.12 0.22 13.44
CA THR A 67 28.98 1.57 12.87
C THR A 67 29.22 2.65 13.94
N TYR A 68 28.55 2.51 15.08
CA TYR A 68 28.54 3.50 16.14
C TYR A 68 29.93 3.91 16.66
N PRO A 69 30.91 3.00 16.89
CA PRO A 69 32.23 3.38 17.40
C PRO A 69 33.04 4.32 16.51
N PHE A 70 32.69 4.42 15.22
CA PHE A 70 33.39 5.27 14.25
C PHE A 70 32.78 6.67 14.13
N LEU A 71 31.66 6.93 14.81
CA LEU A 71 30.98 8.22 14.75
C LEU A 71 31.55 9.19 15.81
N PRO A 72 31.81 10.45 15.45
CA PRO A 72 32.49 11.40 16.34
C PRO A 72 31.79 11.62 17.69
N ALA A 73 32.51 11.43 18.80
CA ALA A 73 32.02 11.48 20.18
C ALA A 73 31.34 12.82 20.55
N ASP A 74 31.84 13.91 19.99
CA ASP A 74 31.39 15.30 20.19
C ASP A 74 29.97 15.58 19.66
N GLN A 75 29.45 14.72 18.77
CA GLN A 75 28.16 14.95 18.10
C GLN A 75 26.97 14.29 18.80
N TRP A 76 27.19 13.62 19.93
CA TRP A 76 26.23 12.63 20.44
C TRP A 76 25.22 13.12 21.48
N GLY A 77 25.28 14.38 21.96
CA GLY A 77 24.35 14.91 22.98
C GLY A 77 22.85 14.70 22.72
N ILE A 78 22.16 15.67 22.12
CA ILE A 78 20.72 15.54 21.80
C ILE A 78 20.43 14.42 20.78
N ARG A 79 21.43 14.05 19.97
CA ARG A 79 21.30 12.99 18.96
C ARG A 79 21.05 11.63 19.59
N TRP A 80 21.62 11.33 20.75
CA TRP A 80 21.33 10.10 21.48
C TRP A 80 19.86 9.97 21.86
N PHE A 81 19.29 11.05 22.40
CA PHE A 81 17.87 11.09 22.74
C PHE A 81 16.99 10.84 21.51
N LEU A 82 17.32 11.46 20.38
CA LEU A 82 16.59 11.25 19.13
C LEU A 82 16.68 9.81 18.62
N VAL A 83 17.88 9.19 18.65
CA VAL A 83 18.07 7.80 18.20
C VAL A 83 17.24 6.84 19.04
N TRP A 84 17.34 6.92 20.36
CA TRP A 84 16.57 6.06 21.25
C TRP A 84 15.07 6.32 21.12
N THR A 85 14.65 7.57 20.95
CA THR A 85 13.24 7.90 20.71
C THR A 85 12.73 7.25 19.43
N ILE A 86 13.47 7.35 18.32
CA ILE A 86 13.07 6.72 17.04
C ILE A 86 12.97 5.20 17.19
N ILE A 87 13.93 4.57 17.87
CA ILE A 87 13.93 3.11 18.10
C ILE A 87 12.72 2.71 18.96
N VAL A 88 12.52 3.35 20.11
CA VAL A 88 11.41 3.04 21.03
C VAL A 88 10.06 3.26 20.35
N VAL A 89 9.90 4.39 19.66
CA VAL A 89 8.68 4.68 18.89
C VAL A 89 8.46 3.60 17.84
N ASN A 90 9.50 3.17 17.11
CA ASN A 90 9.37 2.13 16.10
C ASN A 90 8.87 0.79 16.68
N TYR A 91 9.45 0.31 17.78
CA TYR A 91 8.97 -0.90 18.44
C TYR A 91 7.53 -0.74 18.95
N ALA A 92 7.20 0.42 19.54
CA ALA A 92 5.87 0.69 20.07
C ALA A 92 4.79 0.72 18.98
N VAL A 93 5.02 1.44 17.87
CA VAL A 93 4.05 1.49 16.76
C VAL A 93 3.99 0.17 16.01
N THR A 94 5.08 -0.59 15.90
CA THR A 94 5.07 -1.95 15.34
C THR A 94 4.18 -2.85 16.20
N PHE A 95 4.37 -2.84 17.52
CA PHE A 95 3.54 -3.60 18.45
C PHE A 95 2.07 -3.21 18.32
N ALA A 96 1.76 -1.91 18.31
CA ALA A 96 0.39 -1.44 18.12
C ALA A 96 -0.19 -1.88 16.76
N ALA A 97 0.57 -1.80 15.68
CA ALA A 97 0.12 -2.19 14.33
C ALA A 97 -0.16 -3.70 14.22
N VAL A 98 0.60 -4.53 14.93
CA VAL A 98 0.38 -5.99 15.00
C VAL A 98 -0.85 -6.35 15.83
N PHE A 99 -1.04 -5.72 16.99
CA PHE A 99 -2.02 -6.17 17.98
C PHE A 99 -3.33 -5.37 18.01
N VAL A 100 -3.33 -4.09 17.64
CA VAL A 100 -4.56 -3.28 17.58
C VAL A 100 -5.36 -3.69 16.35
N ARG A 101 -6.52 -4.31 16.59
CA ARG A 101 -7.41 -4.81 15.53
C ARG A 101 -8.24 -3.66 14.93
N PRO A 102 -8.54 -3.71 13.62
CA PRO A 102 -9.50 -2.79 13.04
C PRO A 102 -10.92 -3.14 13.48
N VAL A 103 -11.85 -2.20 13.29
CA VAL A 103 -13.27 -2.38 13.62
C VAL A 103 -13.87 -3.53 12.80
N ARG A 104 -14.24 -4.61 13.50
CA ARG A 104 -14.99 -5.73 12.93
C ARG A 104 -16.48 -5.36 12.79
N VAL A 105 -17.06 -5.65 11.63
CA VAL A 105 -18.50 -5.51 11.38
C VAL A 105 -19.20 -6.72 12.01
N THR A 106 -20.22 -6.43 12.82
CA THR A 106 -21.05 -7.40 13.56
C THR A 106 -22.51 -6.97 13.47
N GLN A 107 -23.45 -7.84 13.84
CA GLN A 107 -24.88 -7.47 13.88
C GLN A 107 -25.14 -6.24 14.77
N GLY A 108 -24.38 -6.08 15.88
CA GLY A 108 -24.58 -4.97 16.81
C GLY A 108 -24.12 -3.61 16.30
N ASN A 109 -23.25 -3.54 15.27
CA ASN A 109 -22.74 -2.27 14.74
C ASN A 109 -22.99 -2.05 13.25
N VAL A 110 -23.58 -3.02 12.53
CA VAL A 110 -23.78 -2.95 11.07
C VAL A 110 -24.58 -1.72 10.66
N ALA A 111 -25.65 -1.39 11.40
CA ALA A 111 -26.48 -0.22 11.14
C ALA A 111 -25.69 1.10 11.25
N ALA A 112 -24.90 1.26 12.32
CA ALA A 112 -24.03 2.43 12.49
C ALA A 112 -22.98 2.54 11.38
N MET A 113 -22.44 1.41 10.91
CA MET A 113 -21.48 1.40 9.81
C MET A 113 -22.13 1.74 8.46
N HIS A 114 -23.40 1.39 8.22
CA HIS A 114 -24.14 1.82 7.02
C HIS A 114 -24.40 3.32 6.99
N VAL A 115 -24.67 3.92 8.14
CA VAL A 115 -24.80 5.38 8.25
C VAL A 115 -23.44 6.05 8.03
N LYS A 116 -22.37 5.51 8.61
CA LYS A 116 -21.02 6.06 8.48
C LYS A 116 -20.46 5.95 7.05
N PHE A 117 -20.77 4.84 6.35
CA PHE A 117 -20.32 4.56 4.99
C PHE A 117 -21.53 4.24 4.09
N PRO A 118 -22.23 5.28 3.59
CA PRO A 118 -23.37 5.08 2.71
C PRO A 118 -22.93 4.55 1.34
N PRO A 119 -23.71 3.68 0.67
CA PRO A 119 -23.39 3.19 -0.67
C PRO A 119 -23.50 4.31 -1.71
N ASN A 120 -22.64 4.26 -2.74
CA ASN A 120 -22.63 5.25 -3.82
C ASN A 120 -23.34 4.77 -5.10
N GLN A 121 -23.92 3.55 -5.08
CA GLN A 121 -24.61 2.92 -6.22
C GLN A 121 -23.74 2.81 -7.49
N LEU A 122 -22.42 2.81 -7.31
CA LEU A 122 -21.44 2.71 -8.39
C LEU A 122 -20.46 1.55 -8.13
N ILE A 123 -19.75 1.61 -7.00
CA ILE A 123 -18.79 0.57 -6.58
C ILE A 123 -19.22 -0.13 -5.27
N PHE A 124 -20.24 0.42 -4.61
CA PHE A 124 -20.89 -0.12 -3.42
C PHE A 124 -22.41 0.04 -3.54
N PHE A 125 -23.13 -1.03 -3.23
CA PHE A 125 -24.58 -1.14 -3.40
C PHE A 125 -25.25 -1.48 -2.06
N PRO A 126 -26.50 -1.02 -1.81
CA PRO A 126 -27.18 -1.15 -0.51
C PRO A 126 -27.42 -2.60 -0.08
N ASP A 127 -27.75 -3.49 -1.01
CA ASP A 127 -28.18 -4.86 -0.70
C ASP A 127 -27.02 -5.88 -0.70
N ALA A 128 -25.77 -5.39 -0.62
CA ALA A 128 -24.60 -6.24 -0.61
C ALA A 128 -24.52 -7.04 0.69
N VAL A 129 -24.45 -8.36 0.60
CA VAL A 129 -24.30 -9.28 1.75
C VAL A 129 -22.99 -10.04 1.68
N CYS A 130 -22.37 -10.31 2.83
CA CYS A 130 -21.23 -11.20 2.92
C CYS A 130 -21.73 -12.65 2.98
N SER A 131 -21.42 -13.46 1.98
CA SER A 131 -21.80 -14.88 1.94
C SER A 131 -21.17 -15.72 3.06
N THR A 132 -20.00 -15.33 3.58
CA THR A 132 -19.33 -16.07 4.67
C THR A 132 -19.86 -15.68 6.04
N CYS A 133 -20.06 -14.39 6.29
CA CYS A 133 -20.52 -13.90 7.60
C CYS A 133 -22.04 -13.80 7.71
N MET A 134 -22.77 -13.91 6.60
CA MET A 134 -24.22 -13.70 6.52
C MET A 134 -24.66 -12.36 7.12
N LEU A 135 -23.88 -11.31 6.83
CA LEU A 135 -24.07 -9.94 7.31
C LEU A 135 -24.25 -8.99 6.13
N ALA A 136 -25.15 -8.01 6.27
CA ALA A 136 -25.17 -6.85 5.38
C ALA A 136 -23.79 -6.18 5.39
N LYS A 137 -23.32 -5.77 4.21
CA LYS A 137 -22.00 -5.16 4.01
C LYS A 137 -22.16 -3.66 3.89
N PRO A 138 -21.72 -2.89 4.91
CA PRO A 138 -21.53 -1.46 4.77
C PRO A 138 -20.62 -1.16 3.58
N ALA A 139 -20.77 0.02 2.96
CA ALA A 139 -19.82 0.45 1.95
C ALA A 139 -18.41 0.50 2.55
N ARG A 140 -17.40 0.28 1.70
CA ARG A 140 -15.99 0.20 2.11
C ARG A 140 -15.66 -0.90 3.14
N SER A 141 -16.55 -1.87 3.36
CA SER A 141 -16.25 -3.07 4.15
C SER A 141 -15.81 -4.26 3.29
N LYS A 142 -14.99 -5.16 3.84
CA LYS A 142 -14.58 -6.41 3.17
C LYS A 142 -14.46 -7.56 4.17
N HIS A 143 -14.85 -8.76 3.73
CA HIS A 143 -14.50 -10.00 4.42
C HIS A 143 -13.03 -10.34 4.16
N CYS A 144 -12.24 -10.47 5.22
CA CYS A 144 -10.90 -11.02 5.15
C CYS A 144 -10.96 -12.50 5.56
N SER A 145 -10.65 -13.39 4.62
CA SER A 145 -10.62 -14.84 4.88
C SER A 145 -9.49 -15.26 5.83
N LEU A 146 -8.42 -14.47 5.91
CA LEU A 146 -7.29 -14.71 6.82
C LEU A 146 -7.64 -14.38 8.26
N CYS A 147 -8.33 -13.25 8.48
CA CYS A 147 -8.77 -12.83 9.82
C CYS A 147 -10.16 -13.35 10.20
N GLY A 148 -10.88 -14.01 9.28
CA GLY A 148 -12.16 -14.67 9.54
C GLY A 148 -13.31 -13.70 9.85
N GLY A 149 -13.35 -12.52 9.24
CA GLY A 149 -14.38 -11.52 9.53
C GLY A 149 -14.50 -10.40 8.53
N CYS A 150 -15.63 -9.68 8.58
CA CYS A 150 -15.82 -8.42 7.87
C CYS A 150 -15.26 -7.25 8.68
N PHE A 151 -14.54 -6.35 8.04
CA PHE A 151 -13.97 -5.15 8.68
C PHE A 151 -14.42 -3.90 7.96
N ALA A 152 -14.69 -2.83 8.73
CA ALA A 152 -15.14 -1.54 8.21
C ALA A 152 -13.96 -0.71 7.69
N PHE A 153 -14.22 0.13 6.68
CA PHE A 153 -13.20 0.94 6.00
C PHE A 153 -11.93 0.13 5.69
N TYR A 154 -12.13 -1.07 5.15
CA TYR A 154 -11.07 -2.05 4.95
C TYR A 154 -10.10 -1.55 3.88
N ASP A 155 -8.82 -1.46 4.23
CA ASP A 155 -7.76 -1.12 3.28
C ASP A 155 -7.11 -2.37 2.71
N HIS A 156 -6.45 -3.17 3.54
CA HIS A 156 -5.85 -4.44 3.14
C HIS A 156 -5.57 -5.36 4.33
N HIS A 157 -5.14 -6.59 4.07
CA HIS A 157 -4.53 -7.45 5.08
C HIS A 157 -3.02 -7.34 4.93
N CYS A 158 -2.33 -6.84 5.95
CA CYS A 158 -0.90 -6.68 5.92
C CYS A 158 -0.23 -7.95 6.45
N ILE A 159 0.46 -8.66 5.56
CA ILE A 159 1.17 -9.91 5.89
C ILE A 159 2.30 -9.64 6.91
N TRP A 160 2.99 -8.50 6.78
CA TRP A 160 4.07 -8.10 7.69
C TRP A 160 3.61 -7.88 9.13
N LEU A 161 2.36 -7.47 9.31
CA LEU A 161 1.76 -7.23 10.61
C LEU A 161 0.88 -8.40 11.07
N ASN A 162 0.60 -9.37 10.19
CA ASN A 162 -0.40 -10.41 10.39
C ASN A 162 -1.75 -9.85 10.91
N ASN A 163 -2.17 -8.72 10.34
CA ASN A 163 -3.32 -7.97 10.80
C ASN A 163 -4.02 -7.25 9.63
N CYS A 164 -5.32 -7.09 9.72
CA CYS A 164 -6.06 -6.22 8.80
C CYS A 164 -5.78 -4.76 9.15
N VAL A 165 -5.73 -3.91 8.11
CA VAL A 165 -5.61 -2.46 8.22
C VAL A 165 -6.94 -1.86 7.76
N GLY A 166 -7.53 -1.01 8.59
CA GLY A 166 -8.80 -0.35 8.31
C GLY A 166 -9.20 0.63 9.41
N LEU A 167 -10.51 0.83 9.61
CA LEU A 167 -11.02 1.75 10.62
C LEU A 167 -10.50 1.38 12.02
N GLY A 168 -10.01 2.37 12.78
CA GLY A 168 -9.56 2.23 14.17
C GLY A 168 -8.10 1.84 14.36
N ASN A 169 -7.42 1.32 13.33
CA ASN A 169 -6.01 0.92 13.45
C ASN A 169 -5.07 1.41 12.34
N TYR A 170 -5.58 2.09 11.32
CA TYR A 170 -4.76 2.61 10.22
C TYR A 170 -3.66 3.57 10.71
N LYS A 171 -3.91 4.36 11.77
CA LYS A 171 -2.89 5.23 12.40
C LYS A 171 -1.64 4.47 12.87
N TRP A 172 -1.79 3.26 13.39
CA TRP A 172 -0.66 2.45 13.85
C TRP A 172 0.14 1.88 12.67
N PHE A 173 -0.56 1.48 11.61
CA PHE A 173 0.07 1.11 10.35
C PHE A 173 0.82 2.29 9.71
N ALA A 174 0.23 3.49 9.69
CA ALA A 174 0.91 4.69 9.19
C ALA A 174 2.13 5.05 10.05
N GLY A 175 2.00 4.97 11.38
CA GLY A 175 3.11 5.12 12.32
C GLY A 175 4.23 4.12 12.07
N PHE A 176 3.90 2.85 11.82
CA PHE A 176 4.86 1.81 11.44
C PHE A 176 5.62 2.16 10.14
N LEU A 177 4.95 2.65 9.10
CA LEU A 177 5.63 3.07 7.87
C LEU A 177 6.58 4.24 8.12
N VAL A 178 6.10 5.28 8.79
CA VAL A 178 6.88 6.50 9.06
C VAL A 178 8.08 6.18 9.96
N SER A 179 7.90 5.40 11.03
CA SER A 179 9.00 5.03 11.93
C SER A 179 10.05 4.16 11.22
N ASN A 180 9.64 3.31 10.28
CA ASN A 180 10.59 2.53 9.47
C ASN A 180 11.34 3.42 8.48
N ILE A 181 10.66 4.36 7.81
CA ILE A 181 11.33 5.35 6.95
C ILE A 181 12.38 6.13 7.74
N LEU A 182 12.04 6.60 8.94
CA LEU A 182 12.98 7.33 9.80
C LEU A 182 14.20 6.48 10.18
N ILE A 183 14.01 5.22 10.60
CA ILE A 183 15.13 4.31 10.89
C ILE A 183 16.00 4.08 9.65
N MET A 184 15.39 3.81 8.50
CA MET A 184 16.15 3.50 7.26
C MET A 184 16.90 4.73 6.74
N CYS A 185 16.28 5.90 6.71
CA CYS A 185 16.93 7.14 6.28
C CYS A 185 18.05 7.55 7.22
N TYR A 186 17.83 7.47 8.54
CA TYR A 186 18.82 7.83 9.53
C TYR A 186 19.99 6.84 9.55
N GLY A 187 19.69 5.54 9.50
CA GLY A 187 20.67 4.47 9.36
C GLY A 187 21.52 4.62 8.09
N MET A 188 20.89 4.87 6.94
CA MET A 188 21.58 5.18 5.67
C MET A 188 22.53 6.37 5.80
N ALA A 189 22.08 7.47 6.41
CA ALA A 189 22.91 8.66 6.57
C ALA A 189 24.15 8.40 7.44
N LEU A 190 23.98 7.71 8.58
CA LEU A 190 25.09 7.44 9.51
C LEU A 190 26.06 6.38 8.98
N THR A 191 25.54 5.26 8.45
CA THR A 191 26.38 4.21 7.86
C THR A 191 27.13 4.73 6.63
N GLY A 192 26.46 5.52 5.78
CA GLY A 192 27.09 6.17 4.63
C GLY A 192 28.21 7.12 5.06
N LYS A 193 27.98 7.94 6.10
CA LYS A 193 29.02 8.82 6.66
C LYS A 193 30.25 8.03 7.12
N VAL A 194 30.07 6.95 7.88
CA VAL A 194 31.19 6.11 8.37
C VAL A 194 31.98 5.52 7.19
N ILE A 195 31.31 4.99 6.17
CA ILE A 195 31.98 4.44 4.99
C ILE A 195 32.79 5.52 4.25
N LEU A 196 32.23 6.71 4.07
CA LEU A 196 32.94 7.82 3.41
C LEU A 196 34.15 8.31 4.23
N GLN A 197 34.04 8.32 5.57
CA GLN A 197 35.15 8.72 6.46
C GLN A 197 36.29 7.70 6.47
N GLN A 198 35.98 6.41 6.38
CA GLN A 198 36.99 5.34 6.35
C GLN A 198 37.72 5.25 5.00
N PHE A 199 37.13 5.81 3.93
CA PHE A 199 37.66 5.73 2.57
C PHE A 199 37.66 7.10 1.88
N PRO A 200 38.51 8.03 2.34
CA PRO A 200 38.70 9.32 1.66
C PRO A 200 39.17 9.08 0.22
N GLY A 201 38.41 9.59 -0.75
CA GLY A 201 38.59 9.32 -2.19
C GLY A 201 37.50 8.42 -2.83
N LEU A 202 36.51 8.00 -2.04
CA LEU A 202 35.24 7.49 -2.57
C LEU A 202 34.29 8.66 -2.86
N ASP A 203 34.47 9.31 -4.00
CA ASP A 203 33.63 10.44 -4.41
C ASP A 203 32.36 9.98 -5.13
N PHE A 204 31.26 10.71 -4.94
CA PHE A 204 30.03 10.49 -5.71
C PHE A 204 30.33 10.70 -7.19
N PRO A 205 29.94 9.75 -8.05
CA PRO A 205 30.25 9.85 -9.47
C PRO A 205 29.42 10.96 -10.10
N GLU A 206 30.03 11.73 -11.02
CA GLU A 206 29.25 12.45 -12.03
C GLU A 206 28.32 11.45 -12.74
N LEU A 207 27.15 11.91 -13.20
CA LEU A 207 26.10 11.07 -13.78
C LEU A 207 26.48 10.52 -15.17
N SER A 208 27.57 9.75 -15.24
CA SER A 208 28.04 9.01 -16.39
C SER A 208 28.09 7.52 -16.04
N ARG A 209 27.68 6.66 -16.98
CA ARG A 209 27.63 5.20 -16.78
C ARG A 209 28.97 4.64 -16.31
N ASN A 210 30.09 5.13 -16.85
CA ASN A 210 31.44 4.68 -16.50
C ASN A 210 31.86 5.12 -15.10
N ALA A 211 31.47 6.32 -14.66
CA ALA A 211 31.75 6.78 -13.30
C ALA A 211 30.92 6.00 -12.27
N VAL A 212 29.64 5.74 -12.55
CA VAL A 212 28.79 4.89 -11.69
C VAL A 212 29.36 3.49 -11.54
N PHE A 213 29.78 2.85 -12.64
CA PHE A 213 30.38 1.52 -12.58
C PHE A 213 31.65 1.49 -11.71
N ARG A 214 32.54 2.47 -11.90
CA ARG A 214 33.76 2.59 -11.08
C ARG A 214 33.45 2.85 -9.60
N PHE A 215 32.46 3.69 -9.31
CA PHE A 215 32.03 3.95 -7.93
C PHE A 215 31.51 2.68 -7.26
N VAL A 216 30.66 1.90 -7.96
CA VAL A 216 30.14 0.63 -7.45
C VAL A 216 31.28 -0.36 -7.21
N GLN A 217 32.22 -0.49 -8.14
CA GLN A 217 33.37 -1.38 -7.99
C GLN A 217 34.26 -0.98 -6.80
N LYS A 218 34.59 0.31 -6.65
CA LYS A 218 35.35 0.82 -5.50
C LYS A 218 34.61 0.58 -4.18
N SER A 219 33.32 0.90 -4.13
CA SER A 219 32.46 0.67 -2.95
C SER A 219 32.43 -0.81 -2.58
N TRP A 220 32.38 -1.71 -3.56
CA TRP A 220 32.40 -3.16 -3.33
C TRP A 220 33.71 -3.66 -2.72
N LEU A 221 34.85 -3.14 -3.21
CA LEU A 221 36.16 -3.47 -2.63
C LEU A 221 36.27 -2.97 -1.19
N VAL A 222 35.81 -1.74 -0.94
CA VAL A 222 35.71 -1.13 0.40
C VAL A 222 34.91 -2.02 1.35
N MET A 223 33.72 -2.46 0.95
CA MET A 223 32.87 -3.33 1.77
C MET A 223 33.49 -4.71 2.03
N LYS A 224 34.50 -5.15 1.27
CA LYS A 224 35.18 -6.44 1.47
C LYS A 224 36.48 -6.33 2.27
N SER A 225 36.92 -5.13 2.62
CA SER A 225 38.23 -4.91 3.26
C SER A 225 38.32 -5.47 4.69
N THR A 226 37.29 -5.27 5.51
CA THR A 226 37.24 -5.76 6.90
C THR A 226 35.85 -6.33 7.22
N PRO A 227 35.72 -7.19 8.24
CA PRO A 227 34.40 -7.67 8.70
C PRO A 227 33.45 -6.53 9.08
N GLN A 228 33.96 -5.47 9.70
CA GLN A 228 33.20 -4.28 10.09
C GLN A 228 32.71 -3.51 8.86
N ASN A 229 33.57 -3.32 7.86
CA ASN A 229 33.21 -2.63 6.62
C ASN A 229 32.20 -3.44 5.79
N LYS A 230 32.28 -4.77 5.85
CA LYS A 230 31.26 -5.66 5.29
C LYS A 230 29.92 -5.46 5.96
N ASN A 231 29.90 -5.37 7.29
CA ASN A 231 28.66 -5.16 8.05
C ASN A 231 28.07 -3.77 7.80
N ASN A 232 28.87 -2.71 7.83
CA ASN A 232 28.45 -1.34 7.51
C ASN A 232 27.90 -1.23 6.08
N GLY A 233 28.58 -1.85 5.11
CA GLY A 233 28.12 -1.93 3.73
C GLY A 233 26.81 -2.69 3.56
N THR A 234 26.65 -3.80 4.28
CA THR A 234 25.41 -4.58 4.29
C THR A 234 24.25 -3.76 4.88
N LEU A 235 24.49 -3.05 5.99
CA LEU A 235 23.49 -2.17 6.60
C LEU A 235 23.10 -1.01 5.68
N LEU A 236 24.08 -0.37 5.03
CA LEU A 236 23.82 0.71 4.08
C LEU A 236 22.96 0.21 2.92
N LEU A 237 23.31 -0.93 2.32
CA LEU A 237 22.54 -1.53 1.23
C LEU A 237 21.12 -1.86 1.67
N LEU A 238 20.95 -2.46 2.85
CA LEU A 238 19.65 -2.75 3.43
C LEU A 238 18.81 -1.48 3.59
N CYS A 239 19.39 -0.43 4.19
CA CYS A 239 18.71 0.84 4.41
C CYS A 239 18.29 1.50 3.09
N VAL A 240 19.16 1.54 2.08
CA VAL A 240 18.85 2.12 0.76
C VAL A 240 17.71 1.36 0.08
N LEU A 241 17.82 0.03 0.01
CA LEU A 241 16.81 -0.81 -0.66
C LEU A 241 15.45 -0.70 0.01
N PHE A 242 15.39 -0.82 1.34
CA PHE A 242 14.13 -0.76 2.07
C PHE A 242 13.56 0.66 2.16
N ALA A 243 14.39 1.70 2.23
CA ALA A 243 13.91 3.08 2.16
C ALA A 243 13.16 3.34 0.85
N MET A 244 13.71 2.92 -0.30
CA MET A 244 13.04 3.07 -1.60
C MET A 244 11.67 2.38 -1.62
N VAL A 245 11.60 1.14 -1.12
CA VAL A 245 10.34 0.38 -1.04
C VAL A 245 9.33 1.08 -0.13
N LEU A 246 9.77 1.55 1.04
CA LEU A 246 8.92 2.23 2.02
C LEU A 246 8.41 3.57 1.50
N PHE A 247 9.23 4.35 0.79
CA PHE A 247 8.79 5.60 0.16
C PHE A 247 7.77 5.36 -0.93
N ALA A 248 7.99 4.37 -1.81
CA ALA A 248 7.03 4.02 -2.86
C ALA A 248 5.68 3.61 -2.25
N PHE A 249 5.70 2.74 -1.25
CA PHE A 249 4.49 2.26 -0.58
C PHE A 249 3.77 3.38 0.19
N THR A 250 4.52 4.24 0.90
CA THR A 250 3.96 5.40 1.59
C THR A 250 3.36 6.40 0.59
N GLY A 251 4.01 6.61 -0.55
CA GLY A 251 3.50 7.44 -1.64
C GLY A 251 2.17 6.93 -2.19
N GLU A 252 2.02 5.63 -2.40
CA GLU A 252 0.73 5.03 -2.79
C GLU A 252 -0.35 5.25 -1.74
N HIS A 253 -0.03 5.09 -0.45
CA HIS A 253 -0.98 5.36 0.63
C HIS A 253 -1.39 6.85 0.69
N LEU A 254 -0.45 7.78 0.49
CA LEU A 254 -0.74 9.21 0.41
C LEU A 254 -1.61 9.53 -0.82
N ARG A 255 -1.36 8.89 -1.96
CA ARG A 255 -2.20 9.01 -3.16
C ARG A 255 -3.61 8.50 -2.90
N MET A 256 -3.77 7.37 -2.20
CA MET A 256 -5.09 6.85 -1.81
C MET A 256 -5.84 7.80 -0.89
N VAL A 257 -5.15 8.43 0.06
CA VAL A 257 -5.72 9.49 0.93
C VAL A 257 -6.15 10.68 0.08
N TYR A 258 -5.32 11.12 -0.86
CA TYR A 258 -5.61 12.24 -1.73
C TYR A 258 -6.90 12.04 -2.53
N VAL A 259 -7.11 10.86 -3.12
CA VAL A 259 -8.31 10.56 -3.92
C VAL A 259 -9.51 10.05 -3.09
N GLY A 260 -9.39 9.98 -1.76
CA GLY A 260 -10.45 9.49 -0.88
C GLY A 260 -10.79 8.00 -1.02
N ALA A 261 -9.91 7.19 -1.62
CA ALA A 261 -10.12 5.74 -1.85
C ALA A 261 -9.32 4.88 -0.85
N THR A 262 -9.63 3.59 -0.72
CA THR A 262 -8.75 2.60 -0.04
C THR A 262 -7.99 1.75 -1.05
N THR A 263 -6.95 1.03 -0.60
CA THR A 263 -6.25 0.05 -1.44
C THR A 263 -7.20 -1.02 -2.00
N ASN A 264 -8.18 -1.46 -1.20
CA ASN A 264 -9.21 -2.40 -1.63
C ASN A 264 -10.18 -1.86 -2.69
N GLU A 265 -10.27 -0.53 -2.84
CA GLU A 265 -11.14 0.11 -3.84
C GLU A 265 -10.45 0.32 -5.18
N GLN A 266 -9.12 0.13 -5.28
CA GLN A 266 -8.34 0.42 -6.49
C GLN A 266 -8.89 -0.29 -7.72
N ASP A 267 -9.06 -1.62 -7.67
CA ASP A 267 -9.56 -2.39 -8.82
C ASP A 267 -10.98 -1.97 -9.22
N LYS A 268 -11.81 -1.58 -8.25
CA LYS A 268 -13.18 -1.13 -8.51
C LYS A 268 -13.18 0.20 -9.26
N TRP A 269 -12.37 1.17 -8.80
CA TRP A 269 -12.20 2.43 -9.50
C TRP A 269 -11.53 2.25 -10.86
N GLY A 270 -10.60 1.29 -10.98
CA GLY A 270 -10.00 0.89 -12.25
C GLY A 270 -11.03 0.36 -13.24
N TYR A 271 -12.00 -0.43 -12.77
CA TYR A 271 -13.12 -0.89 -13.61
C TYR A 271 -13.99 0.29 -14.10
N ILE A 272 -14.33 1.22 -13.22
CA ILE A 272 -15.09 2.42 -13.62
C ILE A 272 -14.32 3.25 -14.66
N GLN A 273 -13.02 3.47 -14.45
CA GLN A 273 -12.17 4.17 -15.43
C GLN A 273 -12.10 3.42 -16.76
N TYR A 274 -12.02 2.09 -16.73
CA TYR A 274 -12.05 1.26 -17.93
C TYR A 274 -13.36 1.40 -18.70
N LEU A 275 -14.51 1.40 -18.02
CA LEU A 275 -15.81 1.62 -18.65
C LEU A 275 -15.93 3.01 -19.29
N ILE A 276 -15.37 4.05 -18.66
CA ILE A 276 -15.32 5.41 -19.22
C ILE A 276 -14.45 5.43 -20.48
N GLN A 277 -13.28 4.78 -20.46
CA GLN A 277 -12.38 4.68 -21.61
C GLN A 277 -13.01 3.94 -22.79
N LEU A 278 -13.89 2.97 -22.52
CA LEU A 278 -14.66 2.27 -23.54
C LEU A 278 -15.93 3.01 -23.97
N GLU A 279 -16.20 4.20 -23.41
CA GLU A 279 -17.43 4.97 -23.65
C GLU A 279 -18.72 4.19 -23.30
N CYS A 280 -18.61 3.28 -22.33
CA CYS A 280 -19.68 2.36 -21.92
C CYS A 280 -20.34 2.76 -20.59
N LEU A 281 -19.85 3.77 -19.87
CA LEU A 281 -20.45 4.17 -18.58
C LEU A 281 -21.50 5.27 -18.77
N TYR A 282 -22.71 5.02 -18.27
CA TYR A 282 -23.85 5.93 -18.38
C TYR A 282 -24.50 6.15 -17.02
N ARG A 283 -25.16 7.31 -16.85
CA ARG A 283 -25.83 7.70 -15.61
C ARG A 283 -27.20 8.34 -15.87
N LEU A 284 -28.15 8.09 -14.96
CA LEU A 284 -29.40 8.86 -14.89
C LEU A 284 -29.15 10.25 -14.28
N GLU A 285 -29.62 11.30 -14.96
CA GLU A 285 -29.54 12.68 -14.44
C GLU A 285 -30.29 12.80 -13.11
N THR A 286 -31.54 12.31 -13.08
CA THR A 286 -32.43 12.40 -11.92
C THR A 286 -33.00 11.03 -11.54
N GLY A 287 -33.17 10.82 -10.24
CA GLY A 287 -33.74 9.59 -9.69
C GLY A 287 -32.83 8.37 -9.81
N THR A 288 -33.47 7.21 -9.68
CA THR A 288 -32.86 5.88 -9.84
C THR A 288 -33.81 5.00 -10.66
N TYR A 289 -33.27 4.02 -11.37
CA TYR A 289 -34.04 2.96 -12.02
C TYR A 289 -33.67 1.63 -11.38
N LEU A 290 -34.65 0.91 -10.86
CA LEU A 290 -34.45 -0.31 -10.06
C LEU A 290 -33.44 -0.10 -8.90
N GLY A 291 -33.42 1.10 -8.32
CA GLY A 291 -32.51 1.45 -7.22
C GLY A 291 -31.04 1.64 -7.66
N GLU A 292 -30.78 1.82 -8.95
CA GLU A 292 -29.46 2.12 -9.52
C GLU A 292 -29.47 3.43 -10.30
N ARG A 293 -28.30 4.09 -10.33
CA ARG A 293 -28.10 5.34 -11.03
C ARG A 293 -27.13 5.22 -12.21
N TYR A 294 -26.25 4.23 -12.17
CA TYR A 294 -25.17 4.03 -13.13
C TYR A 294 -25.33 2.69 -13.83
N PHE A 295 -25.09 2.68 -15.14
CA PHE A 295 -25.30 1.52 -16.00
C PHE A 295 -24.16 1.40 -17.00
N GLU A 296 -23.88 0.17 -17.39
CA GLU A 296 -22.91 -0.14 -18.46
C GLU A 296 -23.64 -0.42 -19.76
N ARG A 297 -23.18 0.14 -20.88
CA ARG A 297 -23.75 -0.10 -22.20
C ARG A 297 -23.12 -1.31 -22.87
N ILE A 298 -23.96 -2.19 -23.43
CA ILE A 298 -23.52 -3.38 -24.18
C ILE A 298 -23.27 -3.00 -25.64
N GLY A 299 -22.00 -2.82 -25.97
CA GLY A 299 -21.53 -2.68 -27.35
C GLY A 299 -21.98 -1.40 -28.09
N PRO A 300 -21.46 -1.20 -29.32
CA PRO A 300 -21.65 0.04 -30.08
C PRO A 300 -23.06 0.24 -30.67
N HIS A 301 -23.90 -0.80 -30.70
CA HIS A 301 -25.21 -0.78 -31.36
C HIS A 301 -26.41 -0.70 -30.39
N ASP A 302 -26.19 -0.33 -29.13
CA ASP A 302 -27.25 -0.25 -28.11
C ASP A 302 -27.98 -1.60 -27.93
N LEU A 303 -27.21 -2.67 -27.71
CA LEU A 303 -27.74 -4.02 -27.46
C LEU A 303 -28.42 -4.14 -26.08
N GLY A 304 -28.41 -3.06 -25.30
CA GLY A 304 -28.98 -2.97 -23.95
C GLY A 304 -28.00 -2.39 -22.94
N LEU A 305 -28.47 -2.33 -21.70
CA LEU A 305 -27.73 -1.85 -20.54
C LEU A 305 -27.53 -2.98 -19.53
N LEU A 306 -26.41 -2.99 -18.84
CA LEU A 306 -26.10 -3.87 -17.72
C LEU A 306 -26.16 -3.10 -16.41
N SER A 307 -26.69 -3.76 -15.39
CA SER A 307 -26.56 -3.33 -13.99
C SER A 307 -25.12 -3.50 -13.53
N LEU A 308 -24.52 -2.44 -12.96
CA LEU A 308 -23.20 -2.55 -12.34
C LEU A 308 -23.20 -3.39 -11.06
N ARG A 309 -24.40 -3.65 -10.50
CA ARG A 309 -24.60 -4.45 -9.29
C ARG A 309 -24.64 -5.94 -9.59
N SER A 310 -25.50 -6.36 -10.52
CA SER A 310 -25.75 -7.78 -10.83
C SER A 310 -25.02 -8.27 -12.07
N ASN A 311 -24.53 -7.36 -12.93
CA ASN A 311 -24.01 -7.67 -14.26
C ASN A 311 -25.06 -8.35 -15.17
N GLU A 312 -26.35 -8.08 -14.91
CA GLU A 312 -27.48 -8.57 -15.71
C GLU A 312 -28.07 -7.45 -16.56
N GLN A 313 -28.74 -7.83 -17.64
CA GLN A 313 -29.38 -6.87 -18.54
C GLN A 313 -30.56 -6.17 -17.84
N VAL A 314 -30.65 -4.86 -18.03
CA VAL A 314 -31.68 -4.01 -17.44
C VAL A 314 -32.82 -3.84 -18.44
N PRO A 315 -33.99 -4.48 -18.24
CA PRO A 315 -35.09 -4.41 -19.18
C PRO A 315 -35.77 -3.04 -19.15
N GLY A 316 -36.20 -2.55 -20.31
CA GLY A 316 -37.03 -1.35 -20.44
C GLY A 316 -36.33 -0.01 -20.22
N LEU A 317 -35.03 0.00 -19.93
CA LEU A 317 -34.22 1.22 -19.87
C LEU A 317 -33.44 1.39 -21.17
N HIS A 318 -33.62 2.55 -21.81
CA HIS A 318 -32.94 2.90 -23.07
C HIS A 318 -31.86 3.94 -22.85
N VAL A 319 -30.76 3.85 -23.62
CA VAL A 319 -29.60 4.77 -23.53
C VAL A 319 -29.99 6.23 -23.72
N SER A 320 -31.04 6.53 -24.51
CA SER A 320 -31.54 7.89 -24.74
C SER A 320 -31.99 8.63 -23.48
N ARG A 321 -32.27 7.91 -22.39
CA ARG A 321 -32.65 8.50 -21.08
C ARG A 321 -31.46 8.72 -20.15
N LEU A 322 -30.25 8.40 -20.61
CA LEU A 322 -29.03 8.42 -19.83
C LEU A 322 -28.02 9.40 -20.42
N VAL A 323 -27.14 9.89 -19.55
CA VAL A 323 -26.00 10.71 -19.93
C VAL A 323 -24.75 9.85 -19.91
N LYS A 324 -24.00 9.86 -21.01
CA LYS A 324 -22.69 9.23 -21.08
C LYS A 324 -21.72 9.97 -20.15
N ILE A 325 -20.87 9.22 -19.47
CA ILE A 325 -19.79 9.78 -18.66
C ILE A 325 -18.50 9.72 -19.48
N ASP A 326 -17.96 10.88 -19.82
CA ASP A 326 -16.74 11.00 -20.63
C ASP A 326 -15.48 11.14 -19.76
N ASN A 327 -15.60 11.67 -18.55
CA ASN A 327 -14.49 11.84 -17.62
C ASN A 327 -14.80 11.32 -16.21
N ILE A 328 -13.78 10.78 -15.53
CA ILE A 328 -13.88 10.37 -14.13
C ILE A 328 -14.24 11.53 -13.20
N THR A 329 -13.93 12.77 -13.56
CA THR A 329 -14.30 13.96 -12.78
C THR A 329 -15.81 14.22 -12.74
N GLU A 330 -16.59 13.67 -13.67
CA GLU A 330 -18.06 13.76 -13.67
C GLU A 330 -18.70 12.76 -12.68
N VAL A 331 -17.91 11.79 -12.21
CA VAL A 331 -18.30 10.84 -11.18
C VAL A 331 -18.02 11.45 -9.82
N ASN A 332 -19.08 11.75 -9.07
CA ASN A 332 -18.95 12.21 -7.70
C ASN A 332 -18.47 11.08 -6.78
N ASN A 333 -17.20 11.12 -6.37
CA ASN A 333 -16.70 10.26 -5.30
C ASN A 333 -17.15 10.83 -3.95
N ILE A 334 -18.31 10.37 -3.46
CA ILE A 334 -18.89 10.78 -2.17
C ILE A 334 -18.00 10.47 -0.94
N TYR A 335 -16.89 9.74 -1.12
CA TYR A 335 -15.94 9.42 -0.06
C TYR A 335 -14.71 10.31 -0.07
N ASP A 336 -14.57 11.19 -1.06
CA ASP A 336 -13.49 12.16 -1.15
C ASP A 336 -13.95 13.52 -0.62
N ASP A 337 -13.50 13.86 0.59
CA ASP A 337 -13.76 15.16 1.22
C ASP A 337 -12.55 16.10 1.11
N GLY A 338 -11.57 15.77 0.28
CA GLY A 338 -10.29 16.46 0.18
C GLY A 338 -9.24 15.93 1.15
N PHE A 339 -7.97 16.09 0.77
CA PHE A 339 -6.81 15.43 1.39
C PHE A 339 -6.79 15.47 2.92
N CYS A 340 -6.95 16.66 3.54
CA CYS A 340 -6.86 16.79 5.00
C CYS A 340 -7.98 16.03 5.72
N ARG A 341 -9.22 16.11 5.23
CA ARG A 341 -10.35 15.39 5.84
C ARG A 341 -10.24 13.89 5.61
N ASN A 342 -9.83 13.47 4.42
CA ASN A 342 -9.56 12.07 4.13
C ASN A 342 -8.46 11.50 5.04
N PHE A 343 -7.40 12.28 5.27
CA PHE A 343 -6.32 11.91 6.18
C PHE A 343 -6.84 11.73 7.61
N MET A 344 -7.59 12.72 8.13
CA MET A 344 -8.17 12.65 9.47
C MET A 344 -9.11 11.45 9.64
N LYS A 345 -9.97 11.17 8.65
CA LYS A 345 -10.85 9.99 8.64
C LYS A 345 -10.08 8.67 8.72
N ARG A 346 -8.86 8.61 8.17
CA ARG A 346 -7.99 7.43 8.31
C ARG A 346 -7.29 7.36 9.66
N MET A 347 -7.18 8.47 10.39
CA MET A 347 -6.55 8.50 11.71
C MET A 347 -7.53 8.21 12.87
N GLU A 348 -8.83 8.12 12.58
CA GLU A 348 -9.84 7.57 13.51
C GLU A 348 -9.50 6.12 13.88
#